data_AF-A3SS29-F1
#
_entry.id   AF-A3SS29-F1
#
_cell.length_a   1.000
_cell.length_b   1.000
_cell.length_c   1.000
_cell.angle_alpha   90.00
_cell.angle_beta   90.00
_cell.angle_gamma   90.00
#
_symmetry.space_group_name_H-M   'P 1'
#
loop_
_entity.id
_entity.type
_entity.pdbx_description
1 polymer ?
#
loop_
_entity_poly.entity_id
_entity_poly.type
_entity_poly.pdbx_seq_one_letter_code
_entity_poly.pdbx_strand_id
1 'polypeptide(L)' 'MSKSKKSEFRPNDYVVYPAHGVGQIVSIEEQEIAGIELELF' A
#
# COMPACT_ATOMS: atom_id res chain seq x y z
N MET A 1 8.03 22.86 -0.05
CA MET A 1 7.59 22.06 -1.21
C MET A 1 7.83 20.59 -0.87
N SER A 2 6.83 19.91 -0.33
CA SER A 2 6.94 18.48 0.00
C SER A 2 7.21 17.72 -1.30
N LYS A 3 8.29 16.92 -1.34
CA LYS A 3 8.49 15.94 -2.41
C LYS A 3 7.24 15.07 -2.43
N SER A 4 6.53 15.04 -3.56
CA SER A 4 5.51 14.03 -3.80
C SER A 4 6.20 12.67 -3.61
N LYS A 5 5.83 11.95 -2.54
CA LYS A 5 6.22 10.54 -2.40
C LYS A 5 5.62 9.86 -3.62
N LYS A 6 6.46 9.36 -4.52
CA LYS A 6 6.00 8.45 -5.56
C LYS A 6 5.49 7.22 -4.83
N SER A 7 4.23 6.84 -5.06
CA SER A 7 3.68 5.61 -4.51
C SER A 7 4.57 4.45 -4.98
N GLU A 8 5.14 3.72 -4.02
CA GLU A 8 6.10 2.64 -4.26
C GLU A 8 5.43 1.38 -4.79
N PHE A 9 4.10 1.28 -4.62
CA PHE A 9 3.29 0.13 -4.99
C PHE A 9 2.11 0.56 -5.86
N ARG A 10 1.66 -0.34 -6.74
CA ARG A 10 0.53 -0.10 -7.64
C ARG A 10 -0.34 -1.34 -7.75
N PRO A 11 -1.64 -1.20 -8.09
CA PRO A 11 -2.45 -2.34 -8.44
C PRO A 11 -1.80 -3.21 -9.53
N ASN A 12 -1.93 -4.51 -9.37
CA ASN A 12 -1.34 -5.60 -10.15
C ASN A 12 0.15 -5.87 -9.90
N ASP A 13 0.83 -5.11 -9.04
CA ASP A 13 2.18 -5.48 -8.59
C ASP A 13 2.14 -6.75 -7.74
N TYR A 14 3.15 -7.60 -7.89
CA TYR A 14 3.35 -8.78 -7.06
C TYR A 14 4.35 -8.49 -5.96
N VAL A 15 3.98 -8.79 -4.71
CA VAL A 15 4.75 -8.46 -3.49
C VAL A 15 4.90 -9.68 -2.60
N VAL A 16 6.07 -9.80 -1.97
CA VAL A 16 6.35 -10.88 -1.01
C VAL A 16 6.02 -10.40 0.39
N TYR A 17 5.14 -11.13 1.07
CA TYR A 17 4.87 -10.95 2.50
C TYR A 17 5.51 -12.10 3.29
N PRO A 18 6.47 -11.82 4.21
CA PRO A 18 7.36 -12.83 4.80
C PRO A 18 6.68 -14.08 5.40
N ALA A 19 5.44 -13.98 5.86
CA ALA A 19 4.67 -15.10 6.43
C ALA A 19 3.61 -15.69 5.49
N HIS A 20 3.28 -15.03 4.39
CA HIS A 20 2.14 -15.39 3.54
C HIS A 20 2.52 -15.70 2.09
N GLY A 21 3.79 -15.50 1.71
CA GLY A 21 4.27 -15.76 0.35
C GLY A 21 4.05 -14.59 -0.58
N VAL A 22 3.69 -14.86 -1.84
CA VAL A 22 3.49 -13.82 -2.87
C VAL A 22 2.00 -13.49 -2.97
N GLY A 23 1.68 -12.21 -2.85
CA GLY A 23 0.36 -11.65 -3.14
C GLY A 23 0.40 -10.70 -4.33
N GLN A 24 -0.76 -10.42 -4.91
CA GLN A 24 -0.95 -9.37 -5.91
C GLN A 24 -1.79 -8.25 -5.30
N ILE A 25 -1.36 -7.00 -5.46
CA ILE A 25 -2.14 -5.83 -5.02
C ILE A 25 -3.35 -5.70 -5.93
N VAL A 26 -4.56 -5.72 -5.35
CA VAL A 26 -5.82 -5.62 -6.12
C VAL A 26 -6.33 -4.18 -6.18
N SER A 27 -6.12 -3.42 -5.12
CA SER A 27 -6.54 -2.02 -4.96
C SER A 27 -5.62 -1.34 -3.96
N ILE A 28 -5.66 0.00 -3.92
CA ILE A 28 -5.04 0.80 -2.87
C ILE A 28 -6.17 1.61 -2.25
N GLU A 29 -6.28 1.58 -0.92
CA GLU A 29 -7.36 2.21 -0.16
C GLU A 29 -6.80 3.12 0.94
N GLU A 30 -7.46 4.26 1.17
CA GLU A 30 -7.15 5.16 2.27
C GLU A 30 -8.14 4.94 3.41
N GLN A 31 -7.63 4.73 4.63
CA GLN A 31 -8.46 4.50 5.81
C GLN A 31 -7.93 5.28 7.02
N GLU A 32 -8.85 5.85 7.80
CA GLU A 32 -8.54 6.44 9.10
C GLU A 32 -8.55 5.36 10.20
N ILE A 33 -7.39 5.18 10.86
CA ILE A 33 -7.23 4.25 11.99
C ILE A 33 -6.63 5.02 13.16
N ALA A 34 -7.36 5.06 14.28
CA ALA A 34 -6.95 5.80 15.49
C ALA A 34 -6.62 7.29 15.22
N GLY A 35 -7.33 7.93 14.29
CA GLY A 35 -7.10 9.33 13.92
C GLY A 35 -5.93 9.55 12.94
N ILE A 36 -5.36 8.48 12.38
CA ILE A 36 -4.26 8.55 11.41
C ILE A 36 -4.76 8.00 10.07
N GLU A 37 -4.59 8.79 9.02
CA GLU A 37 -4.88 8.37 7.63
C GLU A 37 -3.74 7.48 7.12
N LEU A 38 -4.09 6.28 6.66
CA LEU A 38 -3.16 5.24 6.21
C LEU A 38 -3.55 4.74 4.82
N GLU A 39 -2.54 4.51 3.98
CA GLU A 39 -2.67 3.76 2.72
C GLU A 39 -2.58 2.26 3.01
N LEU A 40 -3.55 1.49 2.52
CA LEU A 40 -3.67 0.04 2.60
C LEU A 40 -3.53 -0.55 1.19
N PHE A 41 -2.87 -1.71 1.08
CA PHE A 41 -2.46 -2.36 -0.17
C PHE A 41 -2.86 -3.83 -0.19
#